data_AF-A0A962IL11-F1
#
_entry.id   AF-A0A962IL11-F1
#
_cell.length_a   1.000
_cell.length_b   1.000
_cell.length_c   1.000
_cell.angle_alpha   90.00
_cell.angle_beta   90.00
_cell.angle_gamma   90.00
#
_symmetry.space_group_name_H-M   'P 1'
#
loop_
_entity.id
_entity.type
_entity.pdbx_description
1 polymer ?
#
loop_
_entity_poly.entity_id
_entity_poly.type
_entity_poly.pdbx_seq_one_letter_code
_entity_poly.pdbx_strand_id
1 'polypeptide(L)'
;PEQRPDRAKQAQQQWKTLGIGDRRRDQQQWIELRELVDPIFLDVEAARAQERAETDARQAQLREIHQRIEVALQDDNASPQSLQQLADACRAELAELAPLERTAEQRSDRLLQQLQTRQEQAEQRQRLASFSALATRAARLDRLEQAWIRGDGLDREALAELIEPALTDATLQSALRQRHDRLLALVGDGDEAQMATVLQALEEQHRLAEALLLECEFHAGIDSPSEARQARMDLQVQKLAQRMSGGAAAGGAAEAARLWAAWFSIGPMEAATRQALAERFNRCRGGLEAQISG
;
A
#
# COMPACT_ATOMS: atom_id res chain seq x y z
N PRO A 1 6.99 -31.13 44.96
CA PRO A 1 7.28 -29.70 45.27
C PRO A 1 6.11 -29.01 46.00
N GLU A 2 4.90 -29.19 45.49
CA GLU A 2 3.67 -28.53 46.01
C GLU A 2 3.31 -28.87 47.46
N GLN A 3 3.66 -30.05 47.97
CA GLN A 3 3.35 -30.46 49.34
C GLN A 3 4.30 -29.89 50.42
N ARG A 4 5.40 -29.23 50.03
CA ARG A 4 6.40 -28.69 50.97
C ARG A 4 5.87 -27.54 51.84
N PRO A 5 5.23 -26.50 51.28
CA PRO A 5 4.61 -25.44 52.09
C PRO A 5 3.48 -25.97 52.99
N ASP A 6 2.71 -26.96 52.54
CA ASP A 6 1.63 -27.54 53.36
C ASP A 6 2.17 -28.37 54.54
N ARG A 7 3.25 -29.13 54.32
CA ARG A 7 3.97 -29.83 55.39
C ARG A 7 4.64 -28.86 56.37
N ALA A 8 5.18 -27.75 55.87
CA ALA A 8 5.75 -26.70 56.71
C ALA A 8 4.68 -26.02 57.59
N LYS A 9 3.49 -25.74 57.03
CA LYS A 9 2.33 -25.26 57.81
C LYS A 9 1.86 -26.28 58.85
N GLN A 10 1.78 -27.56 58.50
CA GLN A 10 1.42 -28.63 59.44
C GLN A 10 2.42 -28.73 60.59
N ALA A 11 3.73 -28.66 60.31
CA ALA A 11 4.76 -28.67 61.34
C ALA A 11 4.63 -27.47 62.30
N GLN A 12 4.37 -26.26 61.78
CA GLN A 12 4.08 -25.09 62.60
C GLN A 12 2.78 -25.21 63.42
N GLN A 13 1.73 -25.84 62.88
CA GLN A 13 0.48 -26.11 63.60
C GLN A 13 0.65 -27.18 64.69
N GLN A 14 1.40 -28.24 64.41
CA GLN A 14 1.75 -29.28 65.37
C GLN A 14 2.59 -28.72 66.51
N TRP A 15 3.52 -27.81 66.21
CA TRP A 15 4.28 -27.09 67.24
C TRP A 15 3.38 -26.30 68.21
N LYS A 16 2.36 -25.60 67.67
CA LYS A 16 1.39 -24.83 68.48
C LYS A 16 0.48 -25.68 69.37
N THR A 17 0.38 -26.98 69.10
CA THR A 17 -0.46 -27.92 69.87
C THR A 17 0.33 -28.74 70.90
N LEU A 18 1.67 -28.73 70.83
CA LEU A 18 2.53 -29.23 71.90
C LEU A 18 2.44 -28.27 73.11
N GLY A 19 2.20 -28.82 74.30
CA GLY A 19 2.05 -28.02 75.53
C GLY A 19 3.33 -27.28 75.93
N ILE A 20 3.20 -26.29 76.83
CA ILE A 20 4.29 -25.38 77.23
C ILE A 20 5.39 -26.16 77.98
N GLY A 21 6.58 -26.26 77.39
CA GLY A 21 7.77 -26.86 77.97
C GLY A 21 8.67 -25.86 78.72
N ASP A 22 9.93 -26.22 78.91
CA ASP A 22 10.95 -25.26 79.39
C ASP A 22 11.17 -24.19 78.33
N ARG A 23 10.80 -22.95 78.68
CA ARG A 23 10.80 -21.78 77.80
C ARG A 23 12.08 -21.60 76.99
N ARG A 24 13.25 -21.92 77.56
CA ARG A 24 14.53 -21.75 76.86
C ARG A 24 14.75 -22.79 75.76
N ARG A 25 14.33 -24.04 76.01
CA ARG A 25 14.42 -25.14 75.03
C ARG A 25 13.39 -24.97 73.92
N ASP A 26 12.16 -24.61 74.28
CA ASP A 26 11.09 -24.33 73.31
C ASP A 26 11.50 -23.19 72.35
N GLN A 27 12.14 -22.15 72.86
CA GLN A 27 12.61 -21.04 72.04
C GLN A 27 13.72 -21.46 71.06
N GLN A 28 14.64 -22.32 71.49
CA GLN A 28 15.74 -22.80 70.65
C GLN A 28 15.23 -23.72 69.53
N GLN A 29 14.36 -24.67 69.87
CA GLN A 29 13.76 -25.58 68.89
C GLN A 29 12.81 -24.85 67.92
N TRP A 30 12.14 -23.80 68.38
CA TRP A 30 11.33 -22.94 67.50
C TRP A 30 12.21 -22.16 66.49
N ILE A 31 13.39 -21.69 66.89
CA ILE A 31 14.34 -21.04 65.98
C ILE A 31 14.83 -22.06 64.93
N GLU A 32 15.25 -23.25 65.35
CA GLU A 32 15.68 -24.32 64.44
C GLU A 32 14.56 -24.71 63.46
N LEU A 33 13.32 -24.83 63.93
CA LEU A 33 12.17 -25.09 63.08
C LEU A 33 11.94 -23.96 62.07
N ARG A 34 12.05 -22.70 62.49
CA ARG A 34 11.90 -21.55 61.59
C ARG A 34 13.02 -21.45 60.57
N GLU A 35 14.27 -21.73 60.94
CA GLU A 35 15.40 -21.75 60.00
C GLU A 35 15.19 -22.77 58.87
N LEU A 36 14.50 -23.88 59.15
CA LEU A 36 14.16 -24.89 58.15
C LEU A 36 12.91 -24.55 57.33
N VAL A 37 11.97 -23.80 57.90
CA VAL A 37 10.65 -23.52 57.32
C VAL A 37 10.60 -22.19 56.54
N ASP A 38 11.21 -21.13 57.07
CA ASP A 38 11.17 -19.79 56.47
C ASP A 38 11.72 -19.77 55.02
N PRO A 39 12.81 -20.47 54.67
CA PRO A 39 13.28 -20.55 53.28
C PRO A 39 12.25 -21.13 52.31
N ILE A 40 11.43 -22.10 52.75
CA ILE A 40 10.39 -22.72 51.90
C ILE A 40 9.32 -21.69 51.51
N PHE A 41 8.97 -20.78 52.42
CA PHE A 41 8.00 -19.73 52.12
C PHE A 41 8.59 -18.61 51.27
N LEU A 42 9.86 -18.25 51.50
CA LEU A 42 10.59 -17.30 50.66
C LEU A 42 10.68 -17.79 49.21
N ASP A 43 10.97 -19.08 49.00
CA ASP A 43 11.02 -19.68 47.66
C ASP A 43 9.66 -19.62 46.96
N VAL A 44 8.56 -19.89 47.67
CA VAL A 44 7.20 -19.83 47.12
C VAL A 44 6.78 -18.39 46.83
N GLU A 45 7.14 -17.44 47.68
CA GLU A 45 6.89 -16.02 47.44
C GLU A 45 7.68 -15.50 46.24
N ALA A 46 8.95 -15.87 46.13
CA ALA A 46 9.79 -15.53 44.98
C ALA A 46 9.25 -16.12 43.67
N ALA A 47 8.85 -17.39 43.66
CA ALA A 47 8.24 -18.03 42.49
C ALA A 47 6.94 -17.31 42.06
N ARG A 48 6.05 -16.99 43.01
CA ARG A 48 4.80 -16.26 42.73
C ARG A 48 5.04 -14.81 42.29
N ALA A 49 6.11 -14.17 42.77
CA ALA A 49 6.50 -12.84 42.34
C ALA A 49 7.03 -12.87 40.91
N GLN A 50 7.82 -13.89 40.57
CA GLN A 50 8.35 -14.11 39.23
C GLN A 50 7.23 -14.41 38.21
N GLU A 51 6.31 -15.34 38.51
CA GLU A 51 5.17 -15.64 37.63
C GLU A 51 4.29 -14.40 37.37
N ARG A 52 4.07 -13.58 38.40
CA ARG A 52 3.36 -12.30 38.27
C ARG A 52 4.11 -11.32 37.38
N ALA A 53 5.42 -11.15 37.61
CA ALA A 53 6.24 -10.27 36.79
C ALA A 53 6.27 -10.71 35.31
N GLU A 54 6.35 -12.01 35.03
CA GLU A 54 6.31 -12.56 33.67
C GLU A 54 4.94 -12.31 33.00
N THR A 55 3.85 -12.51 33.74
CA THR A 55 2.49 -12.25 33.26
C THR A 55 2.27 -10.76 32.98
N ASP A 56 2.67 -9.89 33.91
CA ASP A 56 2.54 -8.43 33.78
C ASP A 56 3.37 -7.91 32.61
N ALA A 57 4.58 -8.44 32.41
CA ALA A 57 5.45 -8.10 31.29
C ALA A 57 4.82 -8.50 29.94
N ARG A 58 4.28 -9.72 29.82
CA ARG A 58 3.57 -10.17 28.62
C ARG A 58 2.35 -9.31 28.32
N GLN A 59 1.56 -8.98 29.34
CA GLN A 59 0.40 -8.11 29.18
C GLN A 59 0.80 -6.67 28.79
N ALA A 60 1.92 -6.16 29.31
CA ALA A 60 2.44 -4.85 28.92
C ALA A 60 2.87 -4.84 27.44
N GLN A 61 3.59 -5.87 26.99
CA GLN A 61 4.00 -6.02 25.58
C GLN A 61 2.78 -6.10 24.66
N LEU A 62 1.77 -6.89 25.01
CA LEU A 62 0.53 -6.98 24.24
C LEU A 62 -0.17 -5.62 24.13
N ARG A 63 -0.26 -4.87 25.23
CA ARG A 63 -0.85 -3.52 25.24
C ARG A 63 -0.08 -2.55 24.35
N GLU A 64 1.25 -2.62 24.35
CA GLU A 64 2.11 -1.79 23.52
C GLU A 64 1.89 -2.08 22.02
N ILE A 65 1.80 -3.35 21.64
CA ILE A 65 1.47 -3.77 20.26
C ILE A 65 0.11 -3.20 19.85
N HIS A 66 -0.92 -3.37 20.67
CA HIS A 66 -2.27 -2.85 20.38
C HIS A 66 -2.26 -1.33 20.24
N GLN A 67 -1.56 -0.62 21.13
CA GLN A 67 -1.46 0.83 21.09
C GLN A 67 -0.77 1.33 19.81
N ARG A 68 0.31 0.67 19.37
CA ARG A 68 1.01 1.02 18.13
C ARG A 68 0.08 0.89 16.91
N ILE A 69 -0.71 -0.19 16.84
CA ILE A 69 -1.69 -0.36 15.75
C ILE A 69 -2.77 0.73 15.84
N GLU A 70 -3.32 0.99 17.02
CA GLU A 70 -4.35 2.02 17.22
C GLU A 70 -3.86 3.42 16.83
N VAL A 71 -2.61 3.78 17.15
CA VAL A 71 -2.00 5.05 16.72
C VAL A 71 -1.88 5.11 15.20
N ALA A 72 -1.42 4.05 14.55
CA ALA A 72 -1.30 4.01 13.08
C ALA A 72 -2.65 4.06 12.37
N LEU A 73 -3.71 3.50 12.97
CA LEU A 73 -5.08 3.59 12.44
C LEU A 73 -5.63 5.02 12.48
N GLN A 74 -5.10 5.89 13.35
CA GLN A 74 -5.48 7.30 13.46
C GLN A 74 -4.66 8.22 12.55
N ASP A 75 -3.54 7.76 12.00
CA ASP A 75 -2.71 8.56 11.10
C ASP A 75 -3.28 8.55 9.68
N ASP A 76 -3.85 9.68 9.28
CA ASP A 76 -4.43 9.80 7.95
C ASP A 76 -3.42 9.84 6.81
N ASN A 77 -2.18 10.23 7.12
CA ASN A 77 -1.09 10.44 6.18
C ASN A 77 -0.12 9.25 6.12
N ALA A 78 -0.37 8.19 6.88
CA ALA A 78 0.46 7.00 6.86
C ALA A 78 0.57 6.42 5.44
N SER A 79 1.80 6.13 5.02
CA SER A 79 2.04 5.53 3.71
C SER A 79 1.67 4.04 3.73
N PRO A 80 1.27 3.44 2.61
CA PRO A 80 1.00 2.01 2.54
C PRO A 80 2.16 1.15 3.02
N GLN A 81 3.39 1.53 2.65
CA GLN A 81 4.59 0.80 3.01
C GLN A 81 4.84 0.84 4.52
N SER A 82 4.62 1.99 5.18
CA SER A 82 4.76 2.07 6.64
C SER A 82 3.70 1.26 7.38
N LEU A 83 2.46 1.21 6.86
CA LEU A 83 1.38 0.38 7.43
C LEU A 83 1.68 -1.12 7.29
N GLN A 84 2.17 -1.55 6.13
CA GLN A 84 2.59 -2.94 5.89
C GLN A 84 3.74 -3.35 6.83
N GLN A 85 4.78 -2.52 6.93
CA GLN A 85 5.93 -2.78 7.82
C GLN A 85 5.50 -2.89 9.27
N LEU A 86 4.57 -2.03 9.72
CA LEU A 86 4.01 -2.13 11.06
C LEU A 86 3.21 -3.43 11.25
N ALA A 87 2.38 -3.81 10.28
CA ALA A 87 1.60 -5.04 10.35
C ALA A 87 2.50 -6.28 10.47
N ASP A 88 3.58 -6.34 9.68
CA ASP A 88 4.56 -7.42 9.72
C ASP A 88 5.31 -7.48 11.05
N ALA A 89 5.75 -6.33 11.56
CA ALA A 89 6.41 -6.23 12.86
C ALA A 89 5.47 -6.70 13.99
N CYS A 90 4.23 -6.21 14.04
CA CYS A 90 3.26 -6.61 15.04
C CYS A 90 2.90 -8.10 14.96
N ARG A 91 2.78 -8.68 13.75
CA ARG A 91 2.56 -10.12 13.59
C ARG A 91 3.72 -10.94 14.16
N ALA A 92 4.97 -10.54 13.88
CA ALA A 92 6.14 -11.22 14.42
C ALA A 92 6.18 -11.14 15.96
N GLU A 93 5.96 -9.96 16.52
CA GLU A 93 5.94 -9.75 17.98
C GLU A 93 4.82 -10.56 18.66
N LEU A 94 3.63 -10.64 18.05
CA LEU A 94 2.52 -11.44 18.58
C LEU A 94 2.81 -12.95 18.54
N ALA A 95 3.54 -13.43 17.53
CA ALA A 95 3.93 -14.83 17.42
C ALA A 95 4.89 -15.24 18.55
N GLU A 96 5.81 -14.36 18.95
CA GLU A 96 6.72 -14.58 20.08
C GLU A 96 6.00 -14.60 21.44
N LEU A 97 4.83 -13.97 21.55
CA LEU A 97 4.01 -13.95 22.76
C LEU A 97 3.07 -15.15 22.90
N ALA A 98 2.99 -16.02 21.89
CA ALA A 98 2.09 -17.16 21.90
C ALA A 98 2.46 -18.19 23.00
N PRO A 99 1.46 -18.87 23.62
CA PRO A 99 0.03 -18.78 23.35
C PRO A 99 -0.64 -17.58 24.05
N LEU A 100 -1.58 -16.94 23.36
CA LEU A 100 -2.39 -15.85 23.90
C LEU A 100 -3.73 -16.37 24.44
N GLU A 101 -4.35 -15.61 25.35
CA GLU A 101 -5.75 -15.85 25.70
C GLU A 101 -6.66 -15.52 24.51
N ARG A 102 -7.77 -16.26 24.38
CA ARG A 102 -8.69 -16.16 23.23
C ARG A 102 -9.19 -14.73 22.97
N THR A 103 -9.46 -13.95 24.01
CA THR A 103 -9.93 -12.56 23.90
C THR A 103 -8.83 -11.62 23.39
N ALA A 104 -7.59 -11.86 23.80
CA ALA A 104 -6.41 -11.13 23.33
C ALA A 104 -6.12 -11.44 21.85
N GLU A 105 -6.18 -12.73 21.48
CA GLU A 105 -6.02 -13.19 20.09
C GLU A 105 -7.06 -12.55 19.16
N GLN A 106 -8.35 -12.62 19.51
CA GLN A 106 -9.43 -11.99 18.75
C GLN A 106 -9.26 -10.49 18.57
N ARG A 107 -8.76 -9.78 19.61
CA ARG A 107 -8.49 -8.35 19.53
C ARG A 107 -7.33 -8.08 18.57
N SER A 108 -6.23 -8.83 18.68
CA SER A 108 -5.08 -8.71 17.79
C SER A 108 -5.47 -8.93 16.33
N ASP A 109 -6.23 -9.98 16.04
CA ASP A 109 -6.71 -10.28 14.69
C ASP A 109 -7.55 -9.14 14.11
N ARG A 110 -8.48 -8.60 14.91
CA ARG A 110 -9.32 -7.48 14.49
C ARG A 110 -8.49 -6.23 14.17
N LEU A 111 -7.50 -5.91 15.01
CA LEU A 111 -6.63 -4.75 14.80
C LEU A 111 -5.78 -4.93 13.54
N LEU A 112 -5.23 -6.12 13.31
CA LEU A 112 -4.47 -6.43 12.10
C LEU A 112 -5.33 -6.36 10.83
N GLN A 113 -6.58 -6.85 10.88
CA GLN A 113 -7.53 -6.73 9.76
C GLN A 113 -7.88 -5.26 9.46
N GLN A 114 -8.07 -4.45 10.50
CA GLN A 114 -8.29 -3.00 10.33
C GLN A 114 -7.07 -2.32 9.71
N LEU A 115 -5.86 -2.69 10.14
CA LEU A 115 -4.62 -2.15 9.60
C LEU A 115 -4.44 -2.52 8.12
N GLN A 116 -4.74 -3.76 7.76
CA GLN A 116 -4.74 -4.21 6.37
C GLN A 116 -5.75 -3.44 5.51
N THR A 117 -6.99 -3.28 6.00
CA THR A 117 -8.01 -2.48 5.28
C THR A 117 -7.53 -1.03 5.10
N ARG A 118 -6.87 -0.46 6.13
CA ARG A 118 -6.33 0.90 6.08
C ARG A 118 -5.19 1.04 5.08
N GLN A 119 -4.35 0.02 4.95
CA GLN A 119 -3.30 -0.05 3.94
C GLN A 119 -3.90 -0.08 2.53
N GLU A 120 -4.85 -0.97 2.26
CA GLU A 120 -5.52 -1.07 0.95
C GLU A 120 -6.16 0.27 0.54
N GLN A 121 -6.81 0.96 1.48
CA GLN A 121 -7.35 2.31 1.26
C GLN A 121 -6.25 3.34 0.98
N ALA A 122 -5.13 3.28 1.71
CA ALA A 122 -4.00 4.18 1.47
C ALA A 122 -3.38 3.96 0.08
N GLU A 123 -3.24 2.71 -0.36
CA GLU A 123 -2.77 2.35 -1.70
C GLU A 123 -3.70 2.90 -2.77
N GLN A 124 -5.01 2.71 -2.62
CA GLN A 124 -6.00 3.22 -3.56
C GLN A 124 -5.92 4.75 -3.66
N ARG A 125 -5.85 5.46 -2.53
CA ARG A 125 -5.71 6.93 -2.52
C ARG A 125 -4.42 7.38 -3.20
N GLN A 126 -3.31 6.70 -2.96
CA GLN A 126 -2.02 7.02 -3.58
C GLN A 126 -2.04 6.80 -5.10
N ARG A 127 -2.67 5.73 -5.58
CA ARG A 127 -2.85 5.47 -7.02
C ARG A 127 -3.69 6.57 -7.67
N LEU A 128 -4.86 6.90 -7.10
CA LEU A 128 -5.72 7.98 -7.61
C LEU A 128 -5.02 9.35 -7.60
N ALA A 129 -4.26 9.67 -6.56
CA ALA A 129 -3.48 10.90 -6.50
C ALA A 129 -2.40 10.95 -7.60
N SER A 130 -1.71 9.83 -7.85
CA SER A 130 -0.71 9.72 -8.93
C SER A 130 -1.34 9.95 -10.30
N PHE A 131 -2.54 9.41 -10.56
CA PHE A 131 -3.28 9.66 -11.79
C PHE A 131 -3.73 11.11 -11.96
N SER A 132 -4.23 11.73 -10.89
CA SER A 132 -4.62 13.15 -10.91
C SER A 132 -3.42 14.07 -11.18
N ALA A 133 -2.28 13.79 -10.55
CA ALA A 133 -1.04 14.51 -10.79
C ALA A 133 -0.56 14.38 -12.24
N LEU A 134 -0.63 13.16 -12.80
CA LEU A 134 -0.32 12.88 -14.20
C LEU A 134 -1.22 13.67 -15.15
N ALA A 135 -2.55 13.62 -14.95
CA ALA A 135 -3.50 14.33 -15.80
C ALA A 135 -3.25 15.85 -15.80
N THR A 136 -2.93 16.41 -14.62
CA THR A 136 -2.59 17.82 -14.48
C THR A 136 -1.34 18.20 -15.26
N ARG A 137 -0.28 17.37 -15.21
CA ARG A 137 0.96 17.60 -15.97
C ARG A 137 0.76 17.46 -17.46
N ALA A 138 0.02 16.44 -17.89
CA ALA A 138 -0.30 16.26 -19.29
C ALA A 138 -1.11 17.43 -19.86
N ALA A 139 -2.05 17.98 -19.09
CA ALA A 139 -2.81 19.17 -19.50
C ALA A 139 -1.94 20.44 -19.58
N ARG A 140 -0.88 20.55 -18.78
CA ARG A 140 0.14 21.61 -18.97
C ARG A 140 0.96 21.38 -20.24
N LEU A 141 1.37 20.15 -20.50
CA LEU A 141 2.12 19.79 -21.71
C LEU A 141 1.29 20.02 -22.98
N ASP A 142 0.00 19.66 -22.95
CA ASP A 142 -0.97 19.97 -24.01
C ASP A 142 -0.97 21.47 -24.34
N ARG A 143 -0.98 22.35 -23.33
CA ARG A 143 -0.96 23.80 -23.55
C ARG A 143 0.32 24.29 -24.21
N LEU A 144 1.48 23.75 -23.83
CA LEU A 144 2.77 24.08 -24.45
C LEU A 144 2.83 23.60 -25.90
N GLU A 145 2.34 22.39 -26.16
CA GLU A 145 2.25 21.84 -27.50
C GLU A 145 1.33 22.68 -28.40
N GLN A 146 0.16 23.11 -27.90
CA GLN A 146 -0.74 23.97 -28.67
C GLN A 146 -0.13 25.34 -28.96
N ALA A 147 0.56 25.96 -27.99
CA ALA A 147 1.26 27.22 -28.21
C ALA A 147 2.31 27.06 -29.32
N TRP A 148 3.09 25.98 -29.27
CA TRP A 148 4.08 25.66 -30.29
C TRP A 148 3.45 25.41 -31.67
N ILE A 149 2.39 24.61 -31.78
CA ILE A 149 1.68 24.32 -33.05
C ILE A 149 1.15 25.61 -33.70
N ARG A 150 0.67 26.57 -32.89
CA ARG A 150 0.18 27.87 -33.39
C ARG A 150 1.30 28.83 -33.79
N GLY A 151 2.56 28.50 -33.50
CA GLY A 151 3.71 29.36 -33.77
C GLY A 151 3.98 30.40 -32.68
N ASP A 152 3.37 30.29 -31.49
CA ASP A 152 3.61 31.19 -30.35
C ASP A 152 5.01 30.99 -29.71
N GLY A 153 5.74 29.97 -30.16
CA GLY A 153 7.00 29.52 -29.58
C GLY A 153 6.80 28.49 -28.46
N LEU A 154 7.87 27.77 -28.13
CA LEU A 154 7.88 26.82 -27.01
C LEU A 154 8.56 27.46 -25.80
N ASP A 155 7.83 27.57 -24.70
CA ASP A 155 8.40 27.91 -23.40
C ASP A 155 9.18 26.71 -22.84
N ARG A 156 10.50 26.74 -23.03
CA ARG A 156 11.42 25.67 -22.60
C ARG A 156 11.59 25.60 -21.09
N GLU A 157 11.42 26.71 -20.38
CA GLU A 157 11.52 26.75 -18.93
C GLU A 157 10.29 26.08 -18.32
N ALA A 158 9.08 26.47 -18.76
CA ALA A 158 7.85 25.81 -18.34
C ALA A 158 7.80 24.32 -18.73
N LEU A 159 8.45 23.94 -19.84
CA LEU A 159 8.57 22.53 -20.24
C LEU A 159 9.48 21.74 -19.30
N ALA A 160 10.64 22.29 -18.92
CA ALA A 160 11.58 21.64 -18.01
C ALA A 160 10.97 21.43 -16.61
N GLU A 161 10.16 22.38 -16.12
CA GLU A 161 9.45 22.26 -14.84
C GLU A 161 8.43 21.12 -14.78
N LEU A 162 7.99 20.55 -15.90
CA LEU A 162 6.95 19.52 -15.92
C LEU A 162 7.42 18.14 -15.46
N ILE A 163 8.72 17.88 -15.54
CA ILE A 163 9.29 16.58 -15.17
C ILE A 163 9.46 16.48 -13.64
N GLU A 164 9.60 17.61 -12.96
CA GLU A 164 9.86 17.68 -11.52
C GLU A 164 8.65 18.20 -10.71
N PRO A 165 8.41 17.67 -9.49
CA PRO A 165 9.06 16.49 -8.88
C PRO A 165 8.67 15.18 -9.59
N ALA A 166 9.44 14.11 -9.50
CA ALA A 166 9.04 12.82 -10.09
C ALA A 166 7.70 12.29 -9.54
N LEU A 167 6.88 11.68 -10.41
CA LEU A 167 5.71 10.90 -9.99
C LEU A 167 6.15 9.63 -9.26
N THR A 168 5.32 9.15 -8.33
CA THR A 168 5.61 7.91 -7.59
C THR A 168 5.54 6.67 -8.49
N ASP A 169 4.68 6.68 -9.50
CA ASP A 169 4.58 5.60 -10.47
C ASP A 169 5.61 5.80 -11.60
N ALA A 170 6.59 4.89 -11.67
CA ALA A 170 7.67 4.92 -12.65
C ALA A 170 7.19 4.77 -14.09
N THR A 171 6.11 4.00 -14.32
CA THR A 171 5.53 3.81 -15.66
C THR A 171 4.90 5.11 -16.14
N LEU A 172 4.14 5.78 -15.27
CA LEU A 172 3.52 7.08 -15.58
C LEU A 172 4.57 8.19 -15.73
N GLN A 173 5.61 8.18 -14.91
CA GLN A 173 6.74 9.11 -15.05
C GLN A 173 7.45 8.92 -16.40
N SER A 174 7.72 7.67 -16.79
CA SER A 174 8.34 7.33 -18.07
C SER A 174 7.46 7.80 -19.24
N ALA A 175 6.15 7.59 -19.13
CA ALA A 175 5.17 7.99 -20.15
C ALA A 175 5.20 9.51 -20.42
N LEU A 176 5.20 10.34 -19.38
CA LEU A 176 5.33 11.80 -19.51
C LEU A 176 6.68 12.21 -20.07
N ARG A 177 7.76 11.60 -19.56
CA ARG A 177 9.12 11.94 -19.98
C ARG A 177 9.34 11.66 -21.45
N GLN A 178 8.83 10.53 -21.95
CA GLN A 178 8.89 10.20 -23.37
C GLN A 178 8.17 11.25 -24.21
N ARG A 179 7.00 11.72 -23.77
CA ARG A 179 6.25 12.77 -24.47
C ARG A 179 6.99 14.11 -24.47
N HIS A 180 7.54 14.50 -23.32
CA HIS A 180 8.39 15.68 -23.19
C HIS A 180 9.60 15.62 -24.14
N ASP A 181 10.32 14.51 -24.15
CA ASP A 181 11.55 14.34 -24.95
C ASP A 181 11.23 14.40 -26.45
N ARG A 182 10.08 13.85 -26.88
CA ARG A 182 9.59 14.00 -28.26
C ARG A 182 9.30 15.46 -28.60
N LEU A 183 8.64 16.20 -27.71
CA LEU A 183 8.38 17.62 -27.95
C LEU A 183 9.69 18.40 -28.12
N LEU A 184 10.68 18.16 -27.24
CA LEU A 184 12.00 18.77 -27.38
C LEU A 184 12.68 18.42 -28.70
N ALA A 185 12.59 17.17 -29.16
CA ALA A 185 13.17 16.74 -30.43
C ALA A 185 12.50 17.40 -31.64
N LEU A 186 11.21 17.73 -31.55
CA LEU A 186 10.47 18.42 -32.62
C LEU A 186 10.80 19.92 -32.69
N VAL A 187 11.18 20.53 -31.57
CA VAL A 187 11.54 21.96 -31.50
C VAL A 187 12.99 22.20 -31.89
N GLY A 188 13.24 22.32 -33.20
CA GLY A 188 14.45 22.90 -33.77
C GLY A 188 14.14 24.17 -34.57
N ASP A 189 15.20 24.84 -35.03
CA ASP A 189 15.10 26.12 -35.72
C ASP A 189 14.54 25.95 -37.15
N GLY A 190 13.22 26.11 -37.23
CA GLY A 190 12.34 26.29 -38.39
C GLY A 190 12.95 26.30 -39.79
N ASP A 191 13.18 25.11 -40.35
CA ASP A 191 13.37 24.92 -41.79
C ASP A 191 12.15 24.20 -42.42
N GLU A 192 11.96 24.33 -43.73
CA GLU A 192 10.77 23.80 -44.44
C GLU A 192 10.68 22.26 -44.35
N ALA A 193 11.82 21.57 -44.35
CA ALA A 193 11.93 20.13 -44.11
C ALA A 193 11.51 19.72 -42.68
N GLN A 194 11.69 20.62 -41.71
CA GLN A 194 11.27 20.42 -40.33
C GLN A 194 9.75 20.53 -40.19
N MET A 195 9.11 21.44 -40.93
CA MET A 195 7.65 21.55 -40.94
C MET A 195 6.96 20.28 -41.48
N ALA A 196 7.48 19.70 -42.57
CA ALA A 196 6.94 18.44 -43.10
C ALA A 196 7.08 17.29 -42.08
N THR A 197 8.21 17.24 -41.37
CA THR A 197 8.46 16.27 -40.29
C THR A 197 7.48 16.46 -39.13
N VAL A 198 7.19 17.70 -38.77
CA VAL A 198 6.21 18.04 -37.72
C VAL A 198 4.81 17.56 -38.12
N LEU A 199 4.35 17.87 -39.34
CA LEU A 199 3.02 17.45 -39.80
C LEU A 199 2.86 15.92 -39.78
N GLN A 200 3.87 15.19 -40.25
CA GLN A 200 3.88 13.72 -40.18
C GLN A 200 3.83 13.21 -38.74
N ALA A 201 4.56 13.86 -37.82
CA ALA A 201 4.52 13.50 -36.41
C ALA A 201 3.13 13.73 -35.80
N LEU A 202 2.46 14.84 -36.13
CA LEU A 202 1.09 15.13 -35.66
C LEU A 202 0.08 14.09 -36.18
N GLU A 203 0.15 13.74 -37.45
CA GLU A 203 -0.70 12.71 -38.06
C GLU A 203 -0.48 11.33 -37.42
N GLU A 204 0.76 10.96 -37.15
CA GLU A 204 1.08 9.70 -36.48
C GLU A 204 0.58 9.70 -35.02
N GLN A 205 0.71 10.81 -34.29
CA GLN A 205 0.15 10.91 -32.93
C GLN A 205 -1.38 10.79 -32.95
N HIS A 206 -2.05 11.39 -33.94
CA HIS A 206 -3.49 11.24 -34.11
C HIS A 206 -3.89 9.78 -34.34
N ARG A 207 -3.20 9.08 -35.26
CA ARG A 207 -3.45 7.66 -35.55
C ARG A 207 -3.23 6.76 -34.33
N LEU A 208 -2.15 6.99 -33.59
CA LEU A 208 -1.87 6.27 -32.34
C LEU A 208 -2.96 6.50 -31.29
N ALA A 209 -3.45 7.74 -31.16
CA ALA A 209 -4.51 8.08 -30.22
C ALA A 209 -5.85 7.39 -30.58
N GLU A 210 -6.19 7.34 -31.87
CA GLU A 210 -7.37 6.62 -32.36
C GLU A 210 -7.30 5.11 -32.07
N ALA A 211 -6.17 4.48 -32.39
CA ALA A 211 -5.96 3.06 -32.10
C ALA A 211 -6.03 2.77 -30.59
N LEU A 212 -5.42 3.63 -29.78
CA LEU A 212 -5.46 3.52 -28.32
C LEU A 212 -6.88 3.67 -27.77
N LEU A 213 -7.68 4.61 -28.30
CA LEU A 213 -9.06 4.78 -27.87
C LEU A 213 -9.92 3.57 -28.18
N LEU A 214 -9.69 2.91 -29.32
CA LEU A 214 -10.37 1.64 -29.62
C LEU A 214 -10.05 0.57 -28.58
N GLU A 215 -8.80 0.47 -28.15
CA GLU A 215 -8.40 -0.44 -27.06
C GLU A 215 -9.07 -0.05 -25.73
N CYS A 216 -9.09 1.23 -25.38
CA CYS A 216 -9.76 1.74 -24.18
C CYS A 216 -11.27 1.45 -24.19
N GLU A 217 -11.96 1.72 -25.30
CA GLU A 217 -13.39 1.51 -25.47
C GLU A 217 -13.72 0.00 -25.41
N PHE A 218 -12.91 -0.84 -26.04
CA PHE A 218 -13.05 -2.29 -25.94
C PHE A 218 -12.87 -2.79 -24.51
N HIS A 219 -11.83 -2.31 -23.83
CA HIS A 219 -11.48 -2.73 -22.47
C HIS A 219 -12.49 -2.24 -21.42
N ALA A 220 -13.04 -1.04 -21.61
CA ALA A 220 -14.10 -0.48 -20.77
C ALA A 220 -15.50 -1.02 -21.10
N GLY A 221 -15.66 -1.83 -22.16
CA GLY A 221 -16.96 -2.35 -22.58
C GLY A 221 -17.92 -1.28 -23.15
N ILE A 222 -17.38 -0.17 -23.65
CA ILE A 222 -18.14 0.97 -24.20
C ILE A 222 -18.15 0.86 -25.72
N ASP A 223 -19.26 1.18 -26.38
CA ASP A 223 -19.33 1.17 -27.84
C ASP A 223 -18.46 2.28 -28.48
N SER A 224 -17.71 1.89 -29.52
CA SER A 224 -16.96 2.83 -30.35
C SER A 224 -17.91 3.64 -31.24
N PRO A 225 -17.52 4.86 -31.66
CA PRO A 225 -18.25 5.62 -32.67
C PRO A 225 -18.49 4.79 -33.94
N SER A 226 -19.58 5.12 -34.66
CA SER A 226 -19.99 4.37 -35.86
C SER A 226 -18.89 4.29 -36.93
N GLU A 227 -18.12 5.36 -37.08
CA GLU A 227 -17.01 5.47 -38.04
C GLU A 227 -15.87 4.50 -37.73
N ALA A 228 -15.70 4.12 -36.45
CA ALA A 228 -14.62 3.26 -35.98
C ALA A 228 -15.05 1.79 -35.78
N ARG A 229 -16.29 1.44 -36.16
CA ARG A 229 -16.88 0.11 -35.92
C ARG A 229 -16.10 -1.03 -36.58
N GLN A 230 -15.63 -0.85 -37.82
CA GLN A 230 -14.86 -1.87 -38.52
C GLN A 230 -13.48 -2.08 -37.87
N ALA A 231 -12.77 -0.99 -37.57
CA ALA A 231 -11.48 -1.05 -36.89
C ALA A 231 -11.58 -1.73 -35.51
N ARG A 232 -12.67 -1.47 -34.76
CA ARG A 232 -12.96 -2.16 -33.50
C ARG A 232 -13.15 -3.66 -33.71
N MET A 233 -13.90 -4.07 -34.73
CA MET A 233 -14.12 -5.49 -35.05
C MET A 233 -12.79 -6.19 -35.37
N ASP A 234 -11.94 -5.56 -36.17
CA ASP A 234 -10.63 -6.10 -36.52
C ASP A 234 -9.73 -6.26 -35.28
N LEU A 235 -9.74 -5.28 -34.37
CA LEU A 235 -9.06 -5.36 -33.07
C LEU A 235 -9.56 -6.54 -32.22
N GLN A 236 -10.88 -6.76 -32.17
CA GLN A 236 -11.47 -7.88 -31.43
C GLN A 236 -11.00 -9.24 -31.97
N VAL A 237 -10.96 -9.39 -33.30
CA VAL A 237 -10.45 -10.60 -33.96
C VAL A 237 -8.97 -10.81 -33.66
N GLN A 238 -8.15 -9.75 -33.71
CA GLN A 238 -6.72 -9.82 -33.39
C GLN A 238 -6.48 -10.25 -31.93
N LYS A 239 -7.19 -9.65 -30.97
CA LYS A 239 -7.06 -10.01 -29.54
C LYS A 239 -7.55 -11.44 -29.28
N LEU A 240 -8.58 -11.91 -29.98
CA LEU A 240 -9.04 -13.30 -29.89
C LEU A 240 -7.96 -14.27 -30.41
N ALA A 241 -7.37 -13.97 -31.57
CA ALA A 241 -6.30 -14.76 -32.15
C ALA A 241 -5.07 -14.85 -31.22
N GLN A 242 -4.66 -13.75 -30.59
CA GLN A 242 -3.56 -13.71 -29.61
C GLN A 242 -3.84 -14.58 -28.37
N ARG A 243 -5.08 -14.59 -27.87
CA ARG A 243 -5.47 -15.45 -26.75
C ARG A 243 -5.46 -16.93 -27.14
N MET A 244 -5.91 -17.26 -28.35
CA MET A 244 -5.90 -18.63 -28.87
C MET A 244 -4.47 -19.17 -29.10
N SER A 245 -3.51 -18.29 -29.43
CA SER A 245 -2.09 -18.67 -29.60
C SER A 245 -1.31 -18.82 -28.29
N GLY A 246 -1.99 -18.88 -27.13
CA GLY A 246 -1.35 -19.10 -25.83
C GLY A 246 -0.75 -17.86 -25.17
N GLY A 247 -1.08 -16.65 -25.65
CA GLY A 247 -0.70 -15.42 -24.97
C GLY A 247 -1.43 -15.30 -23.64
N ALA A 248 -0.69 -15.27 -22.52
CA ALA A 248 -1.27 -14.92 -21.23
C ALA A 248 -1.86 -13.51 -21.32
N ALA A 249 -3.17 -13.38 -21.12
CA ALA A 249 -3.79 -12.07 -21.03
C ALA A 249 -3.26 -11.36 -19.78
N ALA A 250 -2.71 -10.15 -19.94
CA ALA A 250 -2.42 -9.29 -18.80
C ALA A 250 -3.70 -9.13 -17.96
N GLY A 251 -3.57 -9.16 -16.63
CA GLY A 251 -4.70 -8.91 -15.73
C GLY A 251 -5.35 -7.56 -16.02
N GLY A 252 -6.66 -7.43 -15.76
CA GLY A 252 -7.43 -6.24 -16.12
C GLY A 252 -6.84 -4.93 -15.59
N ALA A 253 -6.32 -4.94 -14.35
CA ALA A 253 -5.65 -3.79 -13.73
C ALA A 253 -4.36 -3.37 -14.46
N ALA A 254 -3.52 -4.34 -14.85
CA ALA A 254 -2.26 -4.09 -15.53
C ALA A 254 -2.48 -3.53 -16.95
N GLU A 255 -3.46 -4.08 -17.67
CA GLU A 255 -3.83 -3.56 -18.99
C GLU A 255 -4.46 -2.17 -18.90
N ALA A 256 -5.32 -1.92 -17.91
CA ALA A 256 -5.90 -0.60 -17.68
C ALA A 256 -4.82 0.45 -17.35
N ALA A 257 -3.83 0.10 -16.51
CA ALA A 257 -2.69 0.96 -16.19
C ALA A 257 -1.84 1.25 -17.43
N ARG A 258 -1.60 0.25 -18.30
CA ARG A 258 -0.88 0.42 -19.57
C ARG A 258 -1.62 1.38 -20.50
N LEU A 259 -2.93 1.19 -20.70
CA LEU A 259 -3.76 2.05 -21.54
C LEU A 259 -3.77 3.50 -21.04
N TRP A 260 -3.84 3.69 -19.73
CA TRP A 260 -3.69 4.98 -19.09
C TRP A 260 -2.33 5.62 -19.39
N ALA A 261 -1.23 4.92 -19.11
CA ALA A 261 0.11 5.41 -19.37
C ALA A 261 0.29 5.81 -20.84
N ALA A 262 -0.16 4.94 -21.75
CA ALA A 262 -0.10 5.18 -23.19
C ALA A 262 -0.84 6.45 -23.62
N TRP A 263 -2.02 6.74 -23.03
CA TRP A 263 -2.80 7.94 -23.34
C TRP A 263 -2.05 9.22 -23.00
N PHE A 264 -1.39 9.23 -21.85
CA PHE A 264 -0.61 10.39 -21.41
C PHE A 264 0.74 10.53 -22.13
N SER A 265 1.21 9.45 -22.77
CA SER A 265 2.35 9.48 -23.69
C SER A 265 2.03 10.00 -25.09
N ILE A 266 0.75 10.10 -25.48
CA ILE A 266 0.39 10.65 -26.79
C ILE A 266 0.86 12.10 -26.87
N GLY A 267 1.66 12.40 -27.90
CA GLY A 267 2.28 13.71 -28.10
C GLY A 267 1.39 14.74 -28.79
N PRO A 268 2.01 15.76 -29.41
CA PRO A 268 1.30 16.90 -29.95
C PRO A 268 0.30 16.51 -31.04
N MET A 269 -0.85 17.19 -31.03
CA MET A 269 -1.90 17.09 -32.04
C MET A 269 -2.70 18.40 -32.08
N GLU A 270 -3.48 18.63 -33.12
CA GLU A 270 -4.34 19.81 -33.20
C GLU A 270 -5.34 19.91 -32.03
N ALA A 271 -5.60 21.12 -31.52
CA ALA A 271 -6.47 21.36 -30.37
C ALA A 271 -7.87 20.74 -30.49
N ALA A 272 -8.55 20.90 -31.64
CA ALA A 272 -9.88 20.36 -31.86
C ALA A 272 -9.88 18.83 -31.80
N THR A 273 -8.90 18.21 -32.44
CA THR A 273 -8.66 16.76 -32.41
C THR A 273 -8.36 16.27 -31.00
N ARG A 274 -7.48 16.96 -30.26
CA ARG A 274 -7.16 16.62 -28.85
C ARG A 274 -8.40 16.62 -27.98
N GLN A 275 -9.25 17.64 -28.11
CA GLN A 275 -10.47 17.76 -27.33
C GLN A 275 -11.44 16.62 -27.63
N ALA A 276 -11.73 16.34 -28.91
CA ALA A 276 -12.64 15.27 -29.30
C ALA A 276 -12.18 13.88 -28.80
N LEU A 277 -10.88 13.59 -28.90
CA LEU A 277 -10.31 12.34 -28.41
C LEU A 277 -10.29 12.27 -26.87
N ALA A 278 -10.03 13.38 -26.19
CA ALA A 278 -10.07 13.44 -24.72
C ALA A 278 -11.49 13.21 -24.18
N GLU A 279 -12.53 13.72 -24.85
CA GLU A 279 -13.93 13.44 -24.50
C GLU A 279 -14.24 11.94 -24.61
N ARG A 280 -13.77 11.27 -25.69
CA ARG A 280 -13.90 9.81 -25.83
C ARG A 280 -13.15 9.05 -24.74
N PHE A 281 -11.92 9.45 -24.43
CA PHE A 281 -11.12 8.85 -23.36
C PHE A 281 -11.82 8.97 -22.00
N ASN A 282 -12.37 10.15 -21.69
CA ASN A 282 -13.07 10.42 -20.44
C ASN A 282 -14.29 9.50 -20.22
N ARG A 283 -14.96 9.05 -21.29
CA ARG A 283 -16.04 8.05 -21.17
C ARG A 283 -15.51 6.69 -20.70
N CYS A 284 -14.34 6.28 -21.17
CA CYS A 284 -13.69 5.02 -20.80
C CYS A 284 -12.99 5.10 -19.43
N ARG A 285 -12.67 6.32 -18.99
CA ARG A 285 -11.84 6.60 -17.82
C ARG A 285 -12.36 5.95 -16.55
N GLY A 286 -13.66 6.06 -16.25
CA GLY A 286 -14.22 5.47 -15.04
C GLY A 286 -14.12 3.93 -15.00
N GLY A 287 -14.25 3.27 -16.15
CA GLY A 287 -14.07 1.82 -16.26
C GLY A 287 -12.61 1.38 -16.06
N LEU A 288 -11.68 2.17 -16.60
CA LEU A 288 -10.24 1.94 -16.40
C LEU A 288 -9.83 2.20 -14.94
N GLU A 289 -10.29 3.30 -14.34
CA GLU A 289 -10.00 3.66 -12.94
C GLU A 289 -10.52 2.59 -11.97
N ALA A 290 -11.73 2.07 -12.20
CA ALA A 290 -12.32 1.03 -11.37
C ALA A 290 -11.50 -0.27 -11.40
N GLN A 291 -10.92 -0.63 -12.55
CA GLN A 291 -10.09 -1.83 -12.66
C GLN A 291 -8.68 -1.66 -12.11
N ILE A 292 -8.15 -0.44 -12.07
CA ILE A 292 -6.84 -0.16 -11.45
C ILE A 292 -6.97 -0.06 -9.92
N SER A 293 -8.16 0.35 -9.45
CA SER A 293 -8.46 0.58 -8.03
C SER A 293 -9.04 -0.64 -7.32
N GLY A 294 -9.61 -1.60 -8.04
CA GLY A 294 -10.12 -2.87 -7.53
C GLY A 294 -9.05 -3.96 -7.54
#